data_AF-A0A962R302-F1
#
_entry.id   AF-A0A962R302-F1
#
_cell.length_a   1.000
_cell.length_b   1.000
_cell.length_c   1.000
_cell.angle_alpha   90.00
_cell.angle_beta   90.00
_cell.angle_gamma   90.00
#
_symmetry.space_group_name_H-M   'P 1'
#
loop_
_entity.id
_entity.type
_entity.pdbx_description
1 polymer ?
#
loop_
_entity_poly.entity_id
_entity_poly.type
_entity_poly.pdbx_seq_one_letter_code
_entity_poly.pdbx_strand_id
1 'polypeptide(L)'
;WAAVEVQWHDTATAQTRTVHTSDATPVRRLTYQAATEAEAIEHARAELARIQRATAEVRLSIYGDPRIASETPIDLTGFHPSVDGRWVTARVEHLLGSDYTTTLTATPPSGRRG
;
A
#
# COMPACT_ATOMS: atom_id res chain seq x y z
N TRP A 1 -0.03 -5.15 4.52
CA TRP A 1 0.84 -6.01 5.34
C TRP A 1 0.73 -5.57 6.77
N ALA A 2 0.60 -6.51 7.70
CA ALA A 2 0.42 -6.23 9.13
C ALA A 2 1.74 -6.32 9.91
N ALA A 3 2.71 -7.07 9.40
CA ALA A 3 4.06 -7.18 9.96
C ALA A 3 5.13 -7.24 8.86
N VAL A 4 6.37 -6.94 9.23
CA VAL A 4 7.57 -7.12 8.40
C VAL A 4 8.56 -7.99 9.17
N GLU A 5 9.21 -8.92 8.47
CA GLU A 5 10.32 -9.70 9.00
C GLU A 5 11.61 -9.47 8.20
N VAL A 6 12.73 -9.39 8.91
CA VAL A 6 14.06 -9.14 8.35
C VAL A 6 15.04 -10.14 8.94
N GLN A 7 15.84 -10.75 8.08
CA GLN A 7 16.90 -11.65 8.51
C GLN A 7 18.21 -10.87 8.75
N TRP A 8 19.01 -11.34 9.69
CA TRP A 8 20.35 -10.82 9.93
C TRP A 8 21.32 -11.96 10.26
N HIS A 9 22.59 -11.73 10.01
CA HIS A 9 23.63 -12.71 10.24
C HIS A 9 24.32 -12.47 11.60
N ASP A 10 24.17 -13.41 12.53
CA ASP A 10 24.90 -13.41 13.79
C ASP A 10 26.34 -13.87 13.54
N THR A 11 27.30 -12.95 13.58
CA THR A 11 28.73 -13.22 13.35
C THR A 11 29.38 -13.94 14.53
N ALA A 12 28.78 -13.90 15.73
CA ALA A 12 29.29 -14.60 16.90
C ALA A 12 28.91 -16.09 16.85
N THR A 13 27.73 -16.43 16.36
CA THR A 13 27.26 -17.83 16.25
C THR A 13 27.30 -18.40 14.84
N ALA A 14 27.65 -17.60 13.83
CA ALA A 14 27.57 -17.95 12.40
C ALA A 14 26.18 -18.47 11.99
N GLN A 15 25.12 -17.85 12.50
CA GLN A 15 23.73 -18.26 12.28
C GLN A 15 22.87 -17.10 11.78
N THR A 16 21.94 -17.40 10.88
CA THR A 16 20.93 -16.44 10.45
C THR A 16 19.80 -16.37 11.48
N ARG A 17 19.53 -15.17 11.98
CA ARG A 17 18.40 -14.88 12.87
C ARG A 17 17.39 -13.99 12.16
N THR A 18 16.14 -13.99 12.66
CA THR A 18 15.04 -13.21 12.06
C THR A 18 14.43 -12.32 13.12
N VAL A 19 14.17 -11.07 12.76
CA VAL A 19 13.46 -10.07 13.57
C VAL A 19 12.10 -9.81 12.96
N HIS A 20 11.07 -9.72 13.80
CA HIS A 20 9.70 -9.46 13.40
C HIS A 20 9.25 -8.12 14.03
N THR A 21 8.48 -7.32 13.29
CA THR A 21 7.85 -6.12 13.87
C THR A 21 6.66 -6.45 14.78
N SER A 22 5.93 -7.53 14.48
CA SER A 22 4.78 -8.04 15.23
C SER A 22 4.42 -9.45 14.74
N ASP A 23 3.57 -10.16 15.49
CA ASP A 23 3.04 -11.48 15.10
C ASP A 23 1.79 -11.40 14.22
N ALA A 24 1.45 -10.21 13.73
CA ALA A 24 0.24 -9.98 12.94
C ALA A 24 0.40 -10.48 11.50
N THR A 25 -0.63 -11.15 10.99
CA THR A 25 -0.68 -11.60 9.59
C THR A 25 -1.46 -10.59 8.73
N PRO A 26 -1.08 -10.38 7.46
CA PRO A 26 0.01 -11.02 6.72
C PRO A 26 1.40 -10.38 6.98
N VAL A 27 2.44 -11.21 7.00
CA VAL A 27 3.85 -10.83 7.23
C VAL A 27 4.59 -10.67 5.90
N ARG A 28 5.32 -9.57 5.73
CA ARG A 28 6.20 -9.36 4.58
C ARG A 28 7.66 -9.64 4.94
N ARG A 29 8.25 -10.66 4.33
CA ARG A 29 9.69 -10.94 4.42
C ARG A 29 10.49 -10.01 3.51
N LEU A 30 11.47 -9.30 4.06
CA LEU A 30 12.47 -8.61 3.25
C LEU A 30 13.50 -9.61 2.72
N THR A 31 13.84 -9.48 1.44
CA THR A 31 14.87 -10.31 0.78
C THR A 31 16.29 -9.95 1.20
N TYR A 32 16.50 -8.72 1.68
CA TYR A 32 17.80 -8.24 2.17
C TYR A 32 18.08 -8.77 3.57
N GLN A 33 19.32 -9.22 3.80
CA GLN A 33 19.83 -9.59 5.12
C GLN A 33 20.65 -8.45 5.71
N ALA A 34 20.30 -8.02 6.92
CA ALA A 34 21.03 -6.99 7.67
C ALA A 34 22.31 -7.57 8.31
N ALA A 35 23.30 -6.71 8.59
CA ALA A 35 24.57 -7.12 9.17
C ALA A 35 24.47 -7.35 10.69
N THR A 36 23.52 -6.69 11.35
CA THR A 36 23.32 -6.78 12.81
C THR A 36 21.84 -6.84 13.18
N GLU A 37 21.54 -7.27 14.40
CA GLU A 37 20.18 -7.28 14.94
C GLU A 37 19.57 -5.87 14.99
N ALA A 38 20.35 -4.88 15.43
CA ALA A 38 19.89 -3.50 15.54
C ALA A 38 19.49 -2.92 14.17
N GLU A 39 20.29 -3.19 13.14
CA GLU A 39 19.98 -2.80 11.77
C GLU A 39 18.73 -3.53 11.25
N ALA A 40 18.58 -4.82 11.55
CA ALA A 40 17.38 -5.58 11.18
C ALA A 40 16.10 -4.99 11.79
N ILE A 41 16.13 -4.59 13.07
CA ILE A 41 15.01 -3.94 13.76
C ILE A 41 14.65 -2.62 13.08
N GLU A 42 15.63 -1.77 12.80
CA GLU A 42 15.39 -0.47 12.16
C GLU A 42 14.87 -0.64 10.73
N HIS A 43 15.41 -1.58 9.96
CA HIS A 43 14.92 -1.90 8.61
C HIS A 43 13.48 -2.42 8.64
N ALA A 44 13.16 -3.33 9.57
CA ALA A 44 11.83 -3.90 9.72
C ALA A 44 10.81 -2.80 10.06
N ARG A 45 11.14 -1.91 11.00
CA ARG A 45 10.30 -0.77 11.41
C ARG A 45 10.15 0.25 10.29
N ALA A 46 11.24 0.63 9.63
CA ALA A 46 11.23 1.60 8.55
C ALA A 46 10.35 1.11 7.38
N GLU A 47 10.47 -0.17 7.03
CA GLU A 47 9.66 -0.77 5.98
C GLU A 47 8.19 -0.88 6.37
N LEU A 48 7.89 -1.33 7.59
CA LEU A 48 6.51 -1.38 8.06
C LEU A 48 5.89 0.02 8.05
N ALA A 49 6.61 1.02 8.53
CA ALA A 49 6.16 2.41 8.50
C ALA A 49 6.02 2.93 7.06
N ARG A 50 6.88 2.52 6.12
CA ARG A 50 6.73 2.82 4.69
C ARG A 50 5.45 2.21 4.12
N ILE A 51 5.16 0.96 4.43
CA ILE A 51 3.94 0.27 4.00
C ILE A 51 2.69 0.91 4.61
N GLN A 52 2.76 1.27 5.89
CA GLN A 52 1.65 1.92 6.61
C GLN A 52 1.40 3.36 6.10
N ARG A 53 2.47 4.06 5.71
CA ARG A 53 2.38 5.39 5.07
C ARG A 53 2.04 5.32 3.59
N ALA A 54 2.19 4.17 2.93
CA ALA A 54 1.71 3.98 1.58
C ALA A 54 0.19 4.01 1.62
N THR A 55 -0.38 5.17 1.31
CA THR A 55 -1.82 5.33 1.11
C THR A 55 -2.27 4.30 0.09
N ALA A 56 -3.32 3.54 0.40
CA ALA A 56 -3.90 2.68 -0.61
C ALA A 56 -4.32 3.54 -1.82
N GLU A 57 -4.06 3.06 -3.03
CA GLU A 57 -4.42 3.73 -4.27
C GLU A 57 -5.09 2.71 -5.18
N VAL A 58 -6.20 3.11 -5.80
CA VAL A 58 -6.78 2.40 -6.93
C VAL A 58 -6.57 3.22 -8.19
N ARG A 59 -6.33 2.54 -9.31
CA ARG A 59 -6.32 3.13 -10.65
C ARG A 59 -7.33 2.41 -11.51
N LEU A 60 -8.28 3.16 -12.07
CA LEU A 60 -9.36 2.63 -12.89
C LEU A 60 -9.39 3.35 -14.23
N SER A 61 -9.67 2.60 -15.30
CA SER A 61 -9.96 3.14 -16.62
C SER A 61 -11.36 2.69 -17.02
N ILE A 62 -12.23 3.67 -17.25
CA ILE A 62 -13.65 3.46 -17.56
C ILE A 62 -14.00 4.10 -18.90
N TYR A 63 -15.10 3.62 -19.50
CA TYR A 63 -15.77 4.34 -20.58
C TYR A 63 -16.19 5.71 -20.06
N GLY A 64 -15.86 6.77 -20.79
CA GLY A 64 -15.67 8.08 -20.20
C GLY A 64 -16.92 8.66 -19.52
N ASP A 65 -16.69 9.27 -18.37
CA ASP A 65 -17.70 10.01 -17.60
C ASP A 65 -17.15 11.42 -17.29
N PRO A 66 -17.72 12.48 -17.90
CA PRO A 66 -17.20 13.84 -17.75
C PRO A 66 -17.54 14.46 -16.40
N ARG A 67 -18.37 13.81 -15.59
CA ARG A 67 -18.76 14.28 -14.26
C ARG A 67 -17.72 13.93 -13.19
N ILE A 68 -16.81 13.01 -13.49
CA ILE A 68 -15.75 12.61 -12.57
C ILE A 68 -14.63 13.65 -12.68
N ALA A 69 -14.40 14.39 -11.60
CA ALA A 69 -13.28 15.32 -11.48
C ALA A 69 -12.34 14.87 -10.36
N SER A 70 -11.27 15.62 -10.12
CA SER A 70 -10.49 15.46 -8.89
C SER A 70 -11.38 15.69 -7.65
N GLU A 71 -11.04 15.05 -6.54
CA GLU A 71 -11.75 15.15 -5.25
C GLU A 71 -13.23 14.70 -5.29
N THR A 72 -13.60 13.98 -6.36
CA THR A 72 -14.93 13.41 -6.50
C THR A 72 -15.03 12.14 -5.66
N PRO A 73 -16.00 12.04 -4.74
CA PRO A 73 -16.25 10.80 -4.03
C PRO A 73 -16.79 9.76 -5.01
N ILE A 74 -16.25 8.54 -4.96
CA ILE A 74 -16.71 7.40 -5.74
C ILE A 74 -16.97 6.22 -4.81
N ASP A 75 -17.96 5.41 -5.14
CA ASP A 75 -18.22 4.15 -4.46
C ASP A 75 -17.78 2.99 -5.36
N LEU A 76 -16.83 2.20 -4.87
CA LEU A 76 -16.36 0.99 -5.54
C LEU A 76 -17.17 -0.20 -5.03
N THR A 77 -17.75 -0.95 -5.95
CA THR A 77 -18.55 -2.14 -5.65
C THR A 77 -18.18 -3.28 -6.59
N GLY A 78 -18.13 -4.50 -6.08
CA GLY A 78 -17.84 -5.70 -6.87
C GLY A 78 -16.36 -6.03 -7.01
N PHE A 79 -15.51 -5.40 -6.20
CA PHE A 79 -14.11 -5.77 -6.01
C PHE A 79 -13.96 -6.66 -4.76
N HIS A 80 -12.71 -6.94 -4.38
CA HIS A 80 -12.43 -7.63 -3.12
C HIS A 80 -12.97 -6.82 -1.92
N PRO A 81 -13.48 -7.43 -0.83
CA PRO A 81 -14.05 -6.72 0.31
C PRO A 81 -13.16 -5.67 0.99
N SER A 82 -11.84 -5.74 0.78
CA SER A 82 -10.89 -4.74 1.28
C SER A 82 -10.78 -3.48 0.40
N VAL A 83 -11.34 -3.52 -0.81
CA VAL A 83 -11.33 -2.43 -1.80
C VAL A 83 -12.72 -1.81 -1.93
N ASP A 84 -13.77 -2.61 -1.78
CA ASP A 84 -15.15 -2.13 -1.80
C ASP A 84 -15.39 -1.05 -0.73
N GLY A 85 -16.18 -0.03 -1.10
CA GLY A 85 -16.51 1.10 -0.24
C GLY A 85 -16.27 2.45 -0.89
N ARG A 86 -16.26 3.50 -0.06
CA ARG A 86 -16.09 4.88 -0.49
C ARG A 86 -14.61 5.20 -0.73
N TRP A 87 -14.34 5.93 -1.80
CA TRP A 87 -13.02 6.44 -2.19
C TRP A 87 -13.14 7.90 -2.64
N VAL A 88 -12.01 8.61 -2.72
CA VAL A 88 -11.95 9.99 -3.24
C VAL A 88 -10.93 10.03 -4.36
N THR A 89 -11.34 10.50 -5.54
CA THR A 89 -10.43 10.65 -6.68
C THR A 89 -9.32 11.66 -6.38
N ALA A 90 -8.07 11.30 -6.66
CA ALA A 90 -6.91 12.16 -6.49
C ALA A 90 -6.45 12.76 -7.82
N ARG A 91 -6.59 12.01 -8.91
CA ARG A 91 -6.27 12.45 -10.27
C ARG A 91 -7.28 11.88 -11.23
N VAL A 92 -7.71 12.70 -12.19
CA VAL A 92 -8.58 12.27 -13.28
C VAL A 92 -8.01 12.77 -14.60
N GLU A 93 -7.91 11.88 -15.57
CA GLU A 93 -7.43 12.13 -16.91
C GLU A 93 -8.53 11.71 -17.90
N HIS A 94 -9.04 12.69 -18.64
CA HIS A 94 -9.98 12.46 -19.72
C HIS A 94 -9.22 12.46 -21.05
N LEU A 95 -9.37 11.38 -21.82
CA LEU A 95 -8.82 11.27 -23.15
C LEU A 95 -9.97 11.26 -24.15
N LEU A 96 -9.96 12.23 -25.07
CA LEU A 96 -10.89 12.31 -26.20
C LEU A 96 -10.14 11.94 -27.48
N GLY A 97 -10.34 10.70 -27.94
CA GLY A 97 -9.78 10.17 -29.19
C GLY A 97 -10.89 9.65 -30.11
N SER A 98 -10.69 8.47 -30.71
CA SER A 98 -11.78 7.74 -31.37
C SER A 98 -12.89 7.35 -30.40
N ASP A 99 -12.51 7.10 -29.14
CA ASP A 99 -13.39 6.82 -28.02
C ASP A 99 -13.16 7.84 -26.90
N TYR A 100 -14.13 7.94 -26.00
CA TYR A 100 -14.02 8.74 -24.80
C TYR A 100 -13.68 7.84 -23.60
N THR A 101 -12.50 8.04 -23.03
CA THR A 101 -11.99 7.23 -21.89
C THR A 101 -11.65 8.15 -20.73
N THR A 102 -11.98 7.72 -19.52
CA THR A 102 -11.60 8.41 -18.28
C THR A 102 -10.75 7.48 -17.44
N THR A 103 -9.53 7.91 -17.13
CA THR A 103 -8.65 7.22 -16.20
C THR A 103 -8.59 8.01 -14.90
N LEU A 104 -8.84 7.34 -13.78
CA LEU A 104 -8.81 7.97 -12.46
C LEU A 104 -7.90 7.20 -11.52
N THR A 105 -7.25 7.94 -10.61
CA THR A 105 -6.70 7.37 -9.39
C THR A 105 -7.53 7.85 -8.20
N ALA A 106 -7.72 6.97 -7.22
CA ALA A 106 -8.45 7.32 -6.01
C ALA A 106 -7.75 6.75 -4.77
N THR A 107 -7.93 7.42 -3.64
CA THR A 107 -7.45 6.99 -2.33
C THR A 107 -8.62 6.75 -1.39
N PRO A 108 -8.49 5.88 -0.37
CA PRO A 108 -9.53 5.73 0.63
C PRO A 108 -9.77 7.09 1.30
N PRO A 109 -10.99 7.38 1.75
CA PRO A 109 -11.26 8.55 2.58
C PRO A 109 -10.30 8.49 3.76
N SER A 110 -9.44 9.49 3.87
CA SER A 110 -8.48 9.57 4.96
C SER A 110 -9.26 9.49 6.28
N GLY A 111 -9.05 8.40 7.01
CA GLY A 111 -9.72 8.16 8.27
C GLY A 111 -9.33 9.23 9.27
N ARG A 112 -10.15 10.27 9.41
CA ARG A 112 -10.16 11.07 10.62
C ARG A 112 -10.62 10.13 11.73
N ARG A 113 -9.65 9.66 12.53
CA ARG A 113 -9.89 8.97 13.79
C ARG A 113 -10.89 9.81 14.62
N GLY A 114 -12.08 9.26 14.80
CA GLY A 114 -12.95 9.56 15.94
C GLY A 114 -12.74 8.50 17.00
#